data_AF-C3NN61-F1
#
_entry.id   AF-C3NN61-F1
#
_cell.length_a   1.000
_cell.length_b   1.000
_cell.length_c   1.000
_cell.angle_alpha   90.00
_cell.angle_beta   90.00
_cell.angle_gamma   90.00
#
_symmetry.space_group_name_H-M   'P 1'
#
loop_
_entity.id
_entity.type
_entity.pdbx_description
1 polymer ?
#
loop_
_entity_poly.entity_id
_entity_poly.type
_entity_poly.pdbx_seq_one_letter_code
_entity_poly.pdbx_strand_id
1 'polypeptide(L)'
;MKLRTHYIFSTGLLTLLDSVLFHEYFYYALILSGIVSVIGNSLIDRIGHKEIATRYGYIPVRTPLTHTIPRSVVWGIVSVVPVFILLLIYYYGFSYHEYYFSLSNKVVLLILLNGVVVGPSHLFLDVFTERGIYHKVNGKWRRFALAHFSYDNPLVNGLAILLGIIMLLAALYLHNYHYYNYYF
;
A
#
# COMPACT_ATOMS: atom_id res chain seq x y z
N MET A 1 -7.85 -2.72 -10.16
CA MET A 1 -6.90 -2.61 -11.30
C MET A 1 -5.98 -3.82 -11.31
N LYS A 2 -5.08 -3.99 -12.29
CA LYS A 2 -4.10 -5.07 -12.26
C LYS A 2 -3.28 -5.01 -10.98
N LEU A 3 -3.03 -6.16 -10.34
CA LEU A 3 -2.30 -6.22 -9.07
C LEU A 3 -0.91 -5.56 -9.16
N ARG A 4 -0.22 -5.68 -10.30
CA ARG A 4 1.06 -5.00 -10.56
C ARG A 4 0.94 -3.47 -10.54
N THR A 5 -0.17 -2.92 -11.03
CA THR A 5 -0.48 -1.48 -10.97
C THR A 5 -0.55 -1.02 -9.52
N HIS A 6 -1.23 -1.80 -8.67
CA HIS A 6 -1.32 -1.49 -7.24
C HIS A 6 0.05 -1.49 -6.55
N TYR A 7 0.95 -2.40 -6.93
CA TYR A 7 2.30 -2.45 -6.36
C TYR A 7 3.08 -1.17 -6.64
N ILE A 8 3.11 -0.73 -7.90
CA ILE A 8 3.89 0.46 -8.29
C ILE A 8 3.26 1.72 -7.69
N PHE A 9 1.94 1.87 -7.81
CA PHE A 9 1.23 3.02 -7.26
C PHE A 9 1.40 3.16 -5.74
N SER A 10 1.18 2.06 -4.99
CA SER A 10 1.29 2.11 -3.54
C SER A 10 2.73 2.31 -3.10
N THR A 11 3.72 1.72 -3.79
CA THR A 11 5.13 2.00 -3.48
C THR A 11 5.43 3.49 -3.60
N GLY A 12 5.02 4.12 -4.70
CA GLY A 12 5.22 5.56 -4.90
C GLY A 12 4.52 6.43 -3.86
N LEU A 13 3.26 6.13 -3.55
CA LEU A 13 2.49 6.88 -2.56
C LEU A 13 3.11 6.77 -1.15
N LEU A 14 3.41 5.55 -0.71
CA LEU A 14 4.00 5.28 0.60
C LEU A 14 5.37 5.94 0.73
N THR A 15 6.24 5.79 -0.27
CA THR A 15 7.59 6.40 -0.26
C THR A 15 7.51 7.92 -0.23
N LEU A 16 6.58 8.54 -0.96
CA LEU A 16 6.39 9.98 -0.93
C LEU A 16 5.94 10.46 0.45
N LEU A 17 4.93 9.82 1.05
CA LEU A 17 4.45 10.19 2.39
C LEU A 17 5.53 10.01 3.45
N ASP A 18 6.25 8.90 3.40
CA ASP A 18 7.37 8.62 4.29
C ASP A 18 8.48 9.65 4.12
N SER A 19 8.81 10.06 2.90
CA SER A 19 9.86 11.05 2.62
C SER A 19 9.47 12.46 3.07
N VAL A 20 8.18 12.81 3.05
CA VAL A 20 7.69 14.08 3.60
C VAL A 20 7.87 14.14 5.11
N LEU A 21 7.66 13.03 5.80
CA LEU A 21 7.74 12.96 7.27
C LEU A 21 9.16 12.67 7.77
N PHE A 22 9.94 11.89 7.02
CA PHE A 22 11.22 11.32 7.41
C PHE A 22 12.24 11.34 6.26
N HIS A 23 12.47 12.52 5.66
CA HIS A 23 13.36 12.74 4.51
C HIS A 23 14.79 12.17 4.68
N GLU A 24 15.29 12.09 5.92
CA GLU A 24 16.59 11.49 6.28
C GLU A 24 16.67 9.98 5.96
N TYR A 25 15.53 9.28 5.87
CA TYR A 25 15.43 7.83 5.75
C TYR A 25 14.96 7.36 4.36
N PHE A 26 15.14 8.17 3.32
CA PHE A 26 14.61 7.91 1.98
C PHE A 26 14.83 6.48 1.46
N TYR A 27 16.08 5.98 1.48
CA TYR A 27 16.38 4.63 0.97
C TYR A 27 15.68 3.53 1.77
N TYR A 28 15.57 3.71 3.09
CA TYR A 28 14.85 2.78 3.95
C TYR A 28 13.34 2.83 3.68
N ALA A 29 12.77 4.03 3.58
CA ALA A 29 11.38 4.26 3.24
C ALA A 29 11.01 3.64 1.89
N LEU A 30 11.86 3.78 0.87
CA LEU A 30 11.66 3.20 -0.46
C LEU A 30 11.59 1.66 -0.41
N ILE A 31 12.57 1.03 0.25
CA ILE A 31 12.62 -0.45 0.36
C ILE A 31 11.42 -0.95 1.17
N LEU A 32 11.15 -0.33 2.32
CA LEU A 32 10.04 -0.69 3.18
C LEU A 32 8.70 -0.54 2.46
N SER A 33 8.48 0.60 1.80
CA SER A 33 7.28 0.87 1.00
C SER A 33 7.08 -0.18 -0.08
N GLY A 34 8.15 -0.60 -0.78
CA GLY A 34 8.08 -1.64 -1.80
C GLY A 34 7.64 -2.99 -1.22
N ILE A 35 8.23 -3.40 -0.09
CA ILE A 35 7.88 -4.64 0.61
C ILE A 35 6.42 -4.60 1.09
N VAL A 36 6.02 -3.54 1.79
CA VAL A 36 4.66 -3.38 2.33
C VAL A 36 3.65 -3.31 1.21
N SER A 37 3.96 -2.61 0.11
CA SER A 37 3.11 -2.53 -1.07
C SER A 37 2.83 -3.91 -1.66
N VAL A 38 3.85 -4.77 -1.82
CA VAL A 38 3.65 -6.13 -2.37
C VAL A 38 2.81 -6.98 -1.42
N ILE A 39 3.15 -7.00 -0.12
CA ILE A 39 2.47 -7.84 0.87
C ILE A 39 1.03 -7.38 1.07
N GLY A 40 0.82 -6.09 1.32
CA GLY A 40 -0.49 -5.50 1.60
C GLY A 40 -1.47 -5.64 0.43
N ASN A 41 -1.04 -5.28 -0.78
CA ASN A 41 -1.89 -5.43 -1.95
C ASN A 41 -2.18 -6.91 -2.26
N SER A 42 -1.19 -7.80 -2.13
CA SER A 42 -1.41 -9.25 -2.30
C SER A 42 -2.42 -9.81 -1.30
N LEU A 43 -2.31 -9.40 -0.03
CA LEU A 43 -3.16 -9.86 1.05
C LEU A 43 -4.62 -9.43 0.83
N ILE A 44 -4.83 -8.15 0.52
CA ILE A 44 -6.15 -7.55 0.30
C ILE A 44 -6.84 -8.19 -0.91
N ASP A 45 -6.09 -8.45 -1.98
CA ASP A 45 -6.61 -9.03 -3.22
C ASP A 45 -6.97 -10.52 -3.03
N ARG A 46 -6.06 -11.31 -2.44
CA ARG A 46 -6.27 -12.75 -2.24
C ARG A 46 -7.42 -13.06 -1.28
N ILE A 47 -7.53 -12.32 -0.17
CA ILE A 47 -8.61 -12.50 0.81
C ILE A 47 -9.90 -11.81 0.33
N GLY A 48 -9.75 -10.79 -0.50
CA GLY A 48 -10.85 -9.97 -1.01
C GLY A 48 -11.69 -10.61 -2.09
N HIS A 49 -11.17 -11.61 -2.79
CA HIS A 49 -11.86 -12.27 -3.88
C HIS A 49 -12.57 -13.56 -3.44
N LYS A 50 -13.80 -13.74 -3.94
CA LYS A 50 -14.55 -14.99 -3.89
C LYS A 50 -15.00 -15.36 -5.28
N GLU A 51 -14.92 -16.63 -5.62
CA GLU A 51 -15.50 -17.13 -6.86
C GLU A 51 -16.99 -17.39 -6.66
N ILE A 52 -17.80 -16.85 -7.55
CA ILE A 52 -19.25 -17.11 -7.60
C ILE A 52 -19.51 -17.98 -8.82
N ALA A 53 -20.13 -19.14 -8.61
CA ALA A 53 -20.60 -19.98 -9.68
C ALA A 53 -21.76 -19.30 -10.42
N THR A 54 -21.61 -19.11 -11.73
CA THR A 54 -22.66 -18.65 -12.63
C THR A 54 -22.94 -19.70 -13.69
N ARG A 55 -24.03 -19.55 -14.46
CA ARG A 55 -24.37 -20.46 -15.58
C ARG A 55 -23.25 -20.55 -16.65
N TYR A 56 -22.31 -19.61 -16.66
CA TYR A 56 -21.22 -19.52 -17.64
C TYR A 56 -19.83 -19.79 -17.01
N GLY A 57 -19.78 -20.27 -15.76
CA GLY A 57 -18.54 -20.58 -15.05
C GLY A 57 -18.35 -19.77 -13.76
N TYR A 58 -17.16 -19.87 -13.17
CA TYR A 58 -16.80 -19.16 -11.94
C TYR A 58 -16.31 -17.74 -12.28
N ILE A 59 -16.95 -16.74 -11.67
CA ILE A 59 -16.54 -15.33 -11.83
C ILE A 59 -15.89 -14.88 -10.51
N PRO A 60 -14.68 -14.30 -10.53
CA PRO A 60 -14.08 -13.72 -9.34
C PRO A 60 -14.81 -12.44 -8.97
N VAL A 61 -15.19 -12.33 -7.70
CA VAL A 61 -16.00 -11.23 -7.18
C VAL A 61 -15.40 -10.70 -5.89
N ARG A 62 -15.19 -9.39 -5.84
CA ARG A 62 -14.72 -8.67 -4.64
C ARG A 62 -15.72 -8.77 -3.51
N THR A 63 -15.23 -8.85 -2.27
CA THR A 63 -16.04 -8.98 -1.06
C THR A 63 -15.92 -7.76 -0.16
N PRO A 64 -16.95 -7.45 0.64
CA PRO A 64 -16.86 -6.39 1.63
C PRO A 64 -15.88 -6.71 2.77
N LEU A 65 -15.24 -7.89 2.79
CA LEU A 65 -14.28 -8.28 3.83
C LEU A 65 -13.03 -7.41 3.78
N THR A 66 -12.51 -7.14 2.58
CA THR A 66 -11.30 -6.31 2.39
C THR A 66 -11.61 -5.00 1.66
N HIS A 67 -12.68 -4.96 0.84
CA HIS A 67 -13.00 -3.81 -0.01
C HIS A 67 -13.97 -2.81 0.65
N THR A 68 -13.73 -2.46 1.92
CA THR A 68 -14.41 -1.34 2.61
C THR A 68 -13.34 -0.47 3.26
N ILE A 69 -13.54 0.84 3.34
CA ILE A 69 -12.54 1.78 3.90
C ILE A 69 -12.00 1.30 5.26
N PRO A 70 -12.82 1.09 6.31
CA PRO A 70 -12.29 0.73 7.63
C PRO A 70 -11.61 -0.65 7.63
N ARG A 71 -12.14 -1.63 6.88
CA ARG A 71 -11.52 -2.96 6.85
C ARG A 71 -10.23 -2.99 6.06
N SER A 72 -10.10 -2.19 5.01
CA SER A 72 -8.86 -2.09 4.24
C SER A 72 -7.71 -1.58 5.11
N VAL A 73 -7.96 -0.60 5.99
CA VAL A 73 -6.97 -0.14 6.97
C VAL A 73 -6.56 -1.27 7.91
N VAL A 74 -7.52 -2.03 8.44
CA VAL A 74 -7.23 -3.18 9.32
C VAL A 74 -6.38 -4.22 8.58
N TRP A 75 -6.73 -4.59 7.35
CA TRP A 75 -5.95 -5.54 6.57
C TRP A 75 -4.57 -4.99 6.18
N GLY A 76 -4.45 -3.69 5.95
CA GLY A 76 -3.17 -3.02 5.76
C GLY A 76 -2.28 -3.12 6.99
N ILE A 77 -2.81 -2.87 8.19
CA ILE A 77 -2.07 -3.04 9.46
C ILE A 77 -1.68 -4.52 9.67
N VAL A 78 -2.58 -5.46 9.39
CA VAL A 78 -2.26 -6.89 9.47
C VAL A 78 -1.13 -7.26 8.51
N SER A 79 -1.08 -6.63 7.33
CA SER A 79 -0.06 -6.93 6.32
C SER A 79 1.37 -6.55 6.73
N VAL A 80 1.54 -5.60 7.67
CA VAL A 80 2.87 -5.21 8.18
C VAL A 80 3.34 -6.04 9.36
N VAL A 81 2.50 -6.92 9.92
CA VAL A 81 2.86 -7.79 11.05
C VAL A 81 4.12 -8.63 10.76
N PRO A 82 4.26 -9.31 9.60
CA PRO A 82 5.48 -10.07 9.31
C PRO A 82 6.73 -9.20 9.24
N VAL A 83 6.60 -7.98 8.69
CA VAL A 83 7.70 -7.00 8.60
C VAL A 83 8.11 -6.54 10.00
N PHE A 84 7.13 -6.28 10.86
CA PHE A 84 7.35 -5.88 12.26
C PHE A 84 8.01 -7.01 13.07
N ILE A 85 7.56 -8.25 12.91
CA ILE A 85 8.18 -9.42 13.57
C ILE A 85 9.63 -9.59 13.09
N LEU A 86 9.90 -9.47 11.79
CA LEU A 86 11.25 -9.58 11.26
C LEU A 86 12.18 -8.50 11.83
N LEU A 87 11.67 -7.26 11.97
CA LEU A 87 12.38 -6.16 12.61
C LEU A 87 12.71 -6.48 14.08
N LEU A 88 11.76 -7.05 14.84
CA LEU A 88 12.00 -7.45 16.23
C LEU A 88 13.03 -8.58 16.33
N ILE A 89 12.95 -9.58 15.45
CA ILE A 89 13.95 -10.67 15.39
C ILE A 89 15.33 -10.10 15.05
N TYR A 90 15.41 -9.19 14.09
CA TYR A 90 16.67 -8.53 13.74
C TYR A 90 17.26 -7.76 14.93
N TYR A 91 16.42 -7.02 15.65
CA TYR A 91 16.85 -6.17 16.76
C TYR A 91 17.23 -6.96 18.03
N TYR A 92 16.44 -7.95 18.43
CA TYR A 92 16.65 -8.71 19.68
C TYR A 92 17.39 -10.04 19.50
N GLY A 93 17.32 -10.63 18.31
CA GLY A 93 17.86 -11.97 18.04
C GLY A 93 19.33 -11.97 17.61
N PHE A 94 19.82 -10.87 17.05
CA PHE A 94 21.22 -10.71 16.70
C PHE A 94 21.80 -9.62 17.60
N SER A 95 22.62 -10.00 18.59
CA SER A 95 23.21 -9.13 19.63
C SER A 95 24.17 -8.02 19.12
N TYR A 96 23.84 -7.34 18.03
CA TYR A 96 24.53 -6.16 17.49
C TYR A 96 23.99 -4.86 18.09
N HIS A 97 23.70 -4.86 19.40
CA HIS A 97 22.96 -3.79 20.08
C HIS A 97 23.66 -2.42 20.08
N GLU A 98 24.94 -2.31 19.69
CA GLU A 98 25.71 -1.09 19.95
C GLU A 98 26.24 -0.30 18.73
N TYR A 99 26.23 -0.82 17.48
CA TYR A 99 27.02 -0.13 16.43
C TYR A 99 26.26 0.40 15.20
N TYR A 100 25.12 -0.17 14.78
CA TYR A 100 24.50 0.24 13.50
C TYR A 100 22.98 0.47 13.50
N PHE A 101 22.22 -0.03 14.49
CA PHE A 101 20.76 0.00 14.41
C PHE A 101 20.10 0.26 15.77
N SER A 102 19.95 1.55 16.12
CA SER A 102 19.00 1.93 17.17
C SER A 102 17.59 1.83 16.61
N LEU A 103 16.68 1.12 17.29
CA LEU A 103 15.27 1.11 16.95
C LEU A 103 14.69 2.51 17.22
N SER A 104 14.90 3.43 16.29
CA SER A 104 14.35 4.76 16.37
C SER A 104 12.83 4.66 16.30
N ASN A 105 12.13 5.41 17.16
CA ASN A 105 10.68 5.54 17.13
C ASN A 105 10.17 5.88 15.70
N LYS A 106 11.01 6.53 14.87
CA LYS A 106 10.75 6.82 13.46
C LYS A 106 10.55 5.55 12.61
N VAL A 107 11.37 4.50 12.79
CA VAL A 107 11.30 3.26 12.00
C VAL A 107 10.02 2.48 12.30
N VAL A 108 9.66 2.36 13.58
CA VAL A 108 8.40 1.73 13.99
C VAL A 108 7.21 2.52 13.45
N LEU A 109 7.28 3.85 13.52
CA LEU A 109 6.22 4.73 13.01
C LEU A 109 6.05 4.61 11.50
N LEU A 110 7.13 4.50 10.73
CA LEU A 110 7.10 4.23 9.28
C LEU A 110 6.34 2.93 8.96
N ILE A 111 6.64 1.84 9.67
CA ILE A 111 5.98 0.54 9.46
C ILE A 111 4.47 0.64 9.74
N LEU A 112 4.09 1.28 10.85
CA LEU A 112 2.69 1.45 11.22
C LEU A 112 1.95 2.36 10.23
N LEU A 113 2.57 3.46 9.81
CA LEU A 113 2.00 4.40 8.84
C LEU A 113 1.77 3.70 7.50
N ASN A 114 2.76 2.93 7.02
CA ASN A 114 2.63 2.15 5.79
C ASN A 114 1.52 1.11 5.89
N GLY A 115 1.36 0.45 7.04
CA GLY A 115 0.23 -0.45 7.30
C GLY A 115 -1.12 0.26 7.23
N VAL A 116 -1.25 1.46 7.81
CA VAL A 116 -2.49 2.24 7.77
C VAL A 116 -2.84 2.67 6.33
N VAL A 117 -1.84 3.03 5.53
CA VAL A 117 -2.05 3.66 4.21
C VAL A 117 -2.16 2.67 3.05
N VAL A 118 -1.49 1.50 3.11
CA VAL A 118 -1.48 0.53 2.00
C VAL A 118 -2.87 -0.02 1.64
N GLY A 119 -3.75 -0.15 2.63
CA GLY A 119 -5.14 -0.59 2.40
C GLY A 119 -5.97 0.46 1.65
N PRO A 120 -6.05 1.69 2.16
CA PRO A 120 -6.65 2.81 1.44
C PRO A 120 -6.05 3.05 0.05
N SER A 121 -4.74 2.91 -0.15
CA SER A 121 -4.11 3.09 -1.47
C SER A 121 -4.60 2.04 -2.47
N HIS A 122 -4.80 0.80 -2.02
CA HIS A 122 -5.40 -0.25 -2.81
C HIS A 122 -6.83 0.12 -3.23
N LEU A 123 -7.67 0.49 -2.25
CA LEU A 123 -9.07 0.86 -2.51
C LEU A 123 -9.19 2.11 -3.38
N PHE A 124 -8.27 3.07 -3.24
CA PHE A 124 -8.29 4.30 -4.02
C PHE A 124 -8.26 4.01 -5.52
N LEU A 125 -7.37 3.11 -5.97
CA LEU A 125 -7.35 2.68 -7.37
C LEU A 125 -8.60 1.89 -7.75
N ASP A 126 -9.09 1.06 -6.83
CA ASP A 126 -10.24 0.20 -7.08
C ASP A 126 -11.56 0.96 -7.16
N VAL A 127 -11.68 2.10 -6.50
CA VAL A 127 -12.81 3.03 -6.64
C VAL A 127 -13.03 3.44 -8.10
N PHE A 128 -11.99 3.45 -8.94
CA PHE A 128 -12.12 3.81 -10.36
C PHE A 128 -12.42 2.63 -11.28
N THR A 129 -12.48 1.40 -10.77
CA THR A 129 -12.71 0.18 -11.57
C THR A 129 -13.92 -0.60 -11.12
N GLU A 130 -14.75 -1.04 -12.09
CA GLU A 130 -15.80 -2.07 -11.98
C GLU A 130 -16.51 -2.25 -10.62
N ARG A 131 -16.88 -1.16 -9.93
CA ARG A 131 -17.54 -1.18 -8.60
C ARG A 131 -16.64 -1.72 -7.48
N GLY A 132 -15.40 -1.24 -7.41
CA GLY A 132 -14.33 -1.82 -6.60
C GLY A 132 -14.43 -1.64 -5.08
N ILE A 133 -15.32 -0.81 -4.54
CA ILE A 133 -15.46 -0.69 -3.08
C ILE A 133 -16.90 -0.93 -2.59
N TYR A 134 -17.03 -1.20 -1.30
CA TYR A 134 -18.30 -1.39 -0.62
C TYR A 134 -18.54 -0.30 0.42
N HIS A 135 -19.78 0.17 0.48
CA HIS A 135 -20.30 1.00 1.55
C HIS A 135 -21.56 0.37 2.15
N LYS A 136 -21.97 0.80 3.35
CA LYS A 136 -23.15 0.25 4.04
C LYS A 136 -24.34 1.20 3.87
N VAL A 137 -25.42 0.71 3.29
CA VAL A 137 -26.69 1.45 3.11
C VAL A 137 -27.82 0.64 3.73
N ASN A 138 -28.49 1.21 4.74
CA ASN A 138 -29.59 0.57 5.46
C ASN A 138 -29.24 -0.85 5.95
N GLY A 139 -28.07 -0.99 6.57
CA GLY A 139 -27.58 -2.28 7.08
C GLY A 139 -26.99 -3.23 6.03
N LYS A 140 -27.19 -2.98 4.73
CA LYS A 140 -26.74 -3.86 3.64
C LYS A 140 -25.51 -3.31 2.94
N TRP A 141 -24.58 -4.19 2.55
CA TRP A 141 -23.42 -3.82 1.75
C TRP A 141 -23.83 -3.56 0.30
N ARG A 142 -23.49 -2.38 -0.22
CA ARG A 142 -23.67 -2.01 -1.63
C ARG A 142 -22.33 -1.68 -2.25
N ARG A 143 -22.18 -1.99 -3.53
CA ARG A 143 -20.96 -1.65 -4.27
C ARG A 143 -21.02 -0.21 -4.75
N PHE A 144 -19.86 0.41 -4.77
CA PHE A 144 -19.64 1.78 -5.20
C PHE A 144 -18.36 1.86 -6.02
N ALA A 145 -18.38 2.69 -7.04
CA ALA A 145 -17.20 3.14 -7.76
C ALA A 145 -17.47 4.55 -8.29
N LEU A 146 -16.42 5.37 -8.33
CA LEU A 146 -16.46 6.69 -8.95
C LEU A 146 -16.45 6.59 -10.47
N ALA A 147 -15.65 5.65 -10.99
CA ALA A 147 -15.58 5.37 -12.42
C ALA A 147 -15.79 3.87 -12.68
N HIS A 148 -16.24 3.54 -13.88
CA HIS A 148 -16.55 2.17 -14.28
C HIS A 148 -15.56 1.66 -15.32
N PHE A 149 -14.27 2.01 -15.16
CA PHE A 149 -13.25 1.54 -16.08
C PHE A 149 -13.05 0.04 -15.95
N SER A 150 -12.81 -0.63 -17.08
CA SER A 150 -12.51 -2.04 -17.09
C SER A 150 -11.20 -2.34 -16.36
N TYR A 151 -11.15 -3.47 -15.66
CA TYR A 151 -9.96 -3.95 -14.96
C TYR A 151 -8.71 -3.99 -15.87
N ASP A 152 -8.88 -4.46 -17.11
CA ASP A 152 -7.80 -4.67 -18.07
C ASP A 152 -7.50 -3.45 -18.96
N ASN A 153 -8.10 -2.30 -18.68
CA ASN A 153 -7.87 -1.10 -19.48
C ASN A 153 -6.38 -0.67 -19.39
N PRO A 154 -5.61 -0.71 -20.49
CA PRO A 154 -4.18 -0.42 -20.47
C PRO A 154 -3.88 1.05 -20.16
N LEU A 155 -4.73 1.98 -20.58
CA LEU A 155 -4.55 3.40 -20.32
C LEU A 155 -4.70 3.72 -18.84
N VAL A 156 -5.74 3.19 -18.20
CA VAL A 156 -6.02 3.46 -16.77
C VAL A 156 -4.95 2.83 -15.89
N ASN A 157 -4.54 1.59 -16.19
CA ASN A 157 -3.42 0.95 -15.50
C ASN A 157 -2.11 1.72 -15.72
N GLY A 158 -1.85 2.17 -16.95
CA GLY A 158 -0.66 2.94 -17.29
C GLY A 158 -0.60 4.29 -16.57
N LEU A 159 -1.71 5.01 -16.47
CA LEU A 159 -1.80 6.28 -15.74
C LEU A 159 -1.55 6.09 -14.24
N ALA A 160 -2.09 5.04 -13.63
CA ALA A 160 -1.84 4.74 -12.22
C ALA A 160 -0.37 4.37 -11.96
N ILE A 161 0.26 3.61 -12.87
CA ILE A 161 1.70 3.33 -12.82
C ILE A 161 2.51 4.62 -12.96
N LEU A 162 2.19 5.47 -13.93
CA LEU A 162 2.88 6.73 -14.18
C LEU A 162 2.78 7.64 -12.96
N LEU A 163 1.61 7.74 -12.35
CA LEU A 163 1.40 8.51 -11.12
C LEU A 163 2.27 7.95 -9.96
N GLY A 164 2.35 6.62 -9.82
CA GLY A 164 3.27 5.96 -8.89
C GLY A 164 4.74 6.37 -9.10
N ILE A 165 5.20 6.38 -10.35
CA ILE A 165 6.56 6.78 -10.72
C ILE A 165 6.80 8.26 -10.42
N ILE A 166 5.84 9.13 -10.75
CA ILE A 166 5.95 10.57 -10.45
C ILE A 166 6.08 10.80 -8.94
N MET A 167 5.33 10.07 -8.12
CA MET A 167 5.44 10.16 -6.65
C MET A 167 6.82 9.70 -6.16
N LEU A 168 7.41 8.65 -6.75
CA LEU A 168 8.79 8.24 -6.45
C LEU A 168 9.83 9.31 -6.83
N LEU A 169 9.68 9.92 -8.01
CA LEU A 169 10.57 11.00 -8.44
C LEU A 169 10.44 12.22 -7.54
N ALA A 170 9.22 12.57 -7.13
CA ALA A 170 8.98 13.65 -6.17
C ALA A 170 9.61 13.35 -4.80
N ALA A 171 9.51 12.11 -4.32
CA ALA A 171 10.14 11.67 -3.07
C ALA A 171 11.68 11.77 -3.14
N LEU A 172 12.27 11.35 -4.26
CA LEU A 172 13.72 11.46 -4.50
C LEU A 172 14.17 12.93 -4.57
N TYR A 173 13.41 13.77 -5.27
CA TYR A 173 13.69 15.21 -5.35
C TYR A 173 13.65 15.85 -3.96
N LEU A 174 12.66 15.51 -3.14
CA LEU A 174 12.54 16.00 -1.78
C LEU A 174 13.75 15.59 -0.93
N HIS A 175 14.15 14.32 -0.99
CA HIS A 175 15.34 13.83 -0.30
C HIS A 175 16.60 14.61 -0.71
N ASN A 176 16.83 14.80 -2.01
CA ASN A 176 17.99 15.54 -2.51
C ASN A 176 17.97 17.01 -2.13
N TYR A 177 16.80 17.66 -2.18
CA TYR A 177 16.63 19.05 -1.78
C TYR A 177 17.00 19.25 -0.31
N HIS A 178 16.50 18.39 0.58
CA HIS A 178 16.88 18.46 2.00
C HIS A 178 18.36 18.10 2.22
N TYR A 179 18.87 17.07 1.55
CA TYR A 179 20.28 16.70 1.70
C TYR A 179 21.22 17.86 1.30
N TYR A 180 20.93 18.54 0.19
CA TYR A 180 21.74 19.67 -0.27
C TYR A 180 21.69 20.86 0.70
N ASN A 181 20.51 21.27 1.16
CA ASN A 181 20.36 22.48 1.99
C ASN A 181 20.83 22.32 3.45
N TYR A 182 20.98 21.09 3.96
CA TYR A 182 21.35 20.84 5.36
C TYR A 182 22.79 20.35 5.54
N TYR A 183 23.42 19.82 4.49
CA TYR A 183 24.77 19.26 4.56
C TYR A 183 25.80 20.00 3.69
N PHE A 184 25.38 20.95 2.86
CA PHE A 184 26.24 21.84 2.07
C PHE A 184 25.79 23.30 2.22
#